data_AF-A0AA41KZE8-F1
#
_entry.id   AF-A0AA41KZE8-F1
#
_cell.length_a   1.000
_cell.length_b   1.000
_cell.length_c   1.000
_cell.angle_alpha   90.00
_cell.angle_beta   90.00
_cell.angle_gamma   90.00
#
_symmetry.space_group_name_H-M   'P 1'
#
loop_
_entity.id
_entity.type
_entity.pdbx_description
1 polymer ?
#
loop_
_entity_poly.entity_id
_entity_poly.type
_entity_poly.pdbx_seq_one_letter_code
_entity_poly.pdbx_strand_id
1 'polypeptide(L)' 'MDKDTLKGLVILIGVALALAIFAVLGTEDGVQKLSCVGRAILHGVAITNIHGVCGL' A
#
# COMPACT_ATOMS: atom_id res chain seq x y z
N MET A 1 8.72 -23.96 -5.99
CA MET A 1 7.42 -23.33 -5.69
C MET A 1 6.44 -23.84 -6.73
N ASP A 2 5.35 -24.46 -6.28
CA ASP A 2 4.36 -25.05 -7.17
C ASP A 2 3.61 -23.98 -7.98
N LYS A 3 3.32 -24.26 -9.26
CA LYS A 3 2.71 -23.28 -10.18
C LYS A 3 1.33 -22.84 -9.70
N ASP A 4 0.62 -23.69 -8.97
CA ASP A 4 -0.68 -23.37 -8.39
C ASP A 4 -0.53 -22.41 -7.20
N THR A 5 0.54 -22.56 -6.42
CA THR A 5 0.88 -21.59 -5.37
C THR A 5 1.24 -20.23 -5.98
N LEU A 6 1.95 -20.21 -7.11
CA LEU A 6 2.36 -18.97 -7.77
C LEU A 6 1.15 -18.21 -8.34
N LYS A 7 0.21 -18.94 -8.97
CA LYS A 7 -1.07 -18.36 -9.40
C LYS A 7 -1.87 -17.82 -8.22
N GLY A 8 -1.99 -18.60 -7.14
CA GLY A 8 -2.71 -18.17 -5.94
C GLY A 8 -2.13 -16.89 -5.35
N LEU A 9 -0.80 -16.80 -5.25
CA LEU A 9 -0.09 -15.62 -4.77
C LEU A 9 -0.33 -14.39 -5.65
N VAL A 10 -0.27 -14.55 -6.98
CA VAL A 10 -0.51 -13.44 -7.93
C VAL A 10 -1.93 -12.90 -7.81
N ILE A 11 -2.93 -13.79 -7.67
CA ILE A 11 -4.33 -13.38 -7.48
C ILE A 11 -4.50 -12.64 -6.15
N LEU A 12 -3.90 -13.15 -5.07
CA LEU A 12 -3.95 -12.53 -3.75
C LEU A 12 -3.35 -11.12 -3.76
N ILE A 13 -2.17 -10.97 -4.38
CA ILE A 13 -1.52 -9.66 -4.56
C ILE A 13 -2.40 -8.73 -5.40
N GLY A 14 -2.98 -9.22 -6.49
CA GLY A 14 -3.88 -8.43 -7.33
C GLY A 14 -5.11 -7.92 -6.59
N VAL A 15 -5.78 -8.78 -5.80
CA VAL A 15 -6.93 -8.41 -4.98
C VAL A 15 -6.54 -7.41 -3.90
N ALA A 16 -5.42 -7.63 -3.20
CA ALA A 16 -4.94 -6.72 -2.18
C ALA A 16 -4.60 -5.34 -2.76
N LEU A 17 -3.96 -5.29 -3.94
CA LEU A 17 -3.64 -4.05 -4.63
C LEU A 17 -4.91 -3.31 -5.07
N ALA A 18 -5.89 -4.02 -5.62
CA ALA A 18 -7.17 -3.43 -6.00
C ALA A 18 -7.88 -2.80 -4.79
N LEU A 19 -7.97 -3.54 -3.68
CA LEU A 19 -8.56 -3.03 -2.44
C LEU A 19 -7.83 -1.80 -1.90
N ALA A 20 -6.49 -1.81 -1.92
CA ALA A 20 -5.69 -0.68 -1.49
C ALA A 20 -5.96 0.56 -2.36
N ILE A 21 -6.03 0.41 -3.68
CA ILE A 21 -6.33 1.50 -4.61
C ILE A 21 -7.74 2.05 -4.38
N PHE A 22 -8.75 1.18 -4.24
CA PHE A 22 -10.13 1.60 -3.97
C PHE A 22 -10.27 2.32 -2.63
N ALA A 23 -9.61 1.82 -1.58
CA ALA A 23 -9.61 2.47 -0.27
C ALA A 23 -8.98 3.87 -0.33
N VAL A 24 -7.92 4.02 -1.13
CA VAL A 24 -7.22 5.29 -1.33
C VAL A 24 -8.06 6.28 -2.14
N LEU A 25 -8.65 5.84 -3.25
CA LEU A 25 -9.50 6.67 -4.10
C LEU A 25 -10.80 7.09 -3.40
N GLY A 26 -11.31 6.28 -2.48
CA GLY A 26 -12.52 6.57 -1.71
C GLY A 26 -12.34 7.58 -0.57
N THR A 27 -11.12 8.05 -0.32
CA THR A 27 -10.82 9.04 0.73
C THR A 27 -10.37 10.35 0.10
N GLU A 28 -10.96 11.48 0.55
CA GLU A 28 -10.74 12.81 -0.04
C GLU A 28 -9.25 13.23 -0.10
N ASP A 29 -8.41 12.72 0.81
CA ASP A 29 -6.96 12.98 0.88
C ASP A 29 -6.09 11.72 0.69
N GLY A 30 -6.70 10.59 0.30
CA GLY A 30 -6.04 9.28 0.31
C GLY A 30 -4.81 9.18 -0.57
N VAL A 31 -4.89 9.74 -1.78
CA VAL A 31 -3.81 9.67 -2.77
C VAL A 31 -2.58 10.43 -2.26
N GLN A 32 -2.80 11.54 -1.56
CA GLN A 32 -1.74 12.37 -1.00
C GLN A 32 -1.08 11.70 0.20
N LYS A 33 -1.90 11.10 1.09
CA LYS A 33 -1.41 10.29 2.22
C LYS A 33 -0.66 9.05 1.74
N LEU A 34 -1.20 8.30 0.77
CA LEU A 34 -0.54 7.10 0.21
C LEU A 34 0.78 7.44 -0.49
N SER A 35 0.84 8.56 -1.22
CA SER A 35 2.08 9.04 -1.86
C SER A 35 3.15 9.39 -0.83
N CYS A 36 2.75 10.02 0.28
CA CYS A 36 3.64 10.29 1.40
C CYS A 36 4.11 9.00 2.08
N VAL A 37 3.22 8.05 2.37
CA VAL A 37 3.58 6.72 2.91
C VAL A 37 4.53 5.98 1.95
N GLY A 38 4.24 5.98 0.65
CA GLY A 38 5.08 5.34 -0.36
C GLY A 38 6.47 5.95 -0.46
N ARG A 39 6.59 7.29 -0.41
CA ARG A 39 7.88 7.97 -0.32
C ARG A 39 8.60 7.67 0.97
N ALA A 40 7.91 7.65 2.10
CA ALA A 40 8.49 7.36 3.39
C ALA A 40 9.07 5.93 3.43
N ILE A 41 8.33 4.94 2.88
CA ILE A 41 8.81 3.56 2.76
C ILE A 41 10.03 3.48 1.82
N LEU A 42 9.98 4.16 0.65
CA LEU A 42 11.11 4.21 -0.29
C LEU A 42 12.37 4.86 0.31
N HIS A 43 12.19 5.86 1.17
CA HIS A 43 13.29 6.52 1.90
C HIS A 43 13.74 5.77 3.16
N GLY A 44 13.16 4.60 3.47
CA GLY A 44 13.56 3.79 4.63
C GLY A 44 13.07 4.33 5.97
N VAL A 45 12.02 5.17 5.97
CA VAL A 45 11.41 5.68 7.19
C VAL A 45 10.66 4.55 7.89
N ALA A 46 10.96 4.33 9.17
CA ALA A 46 10.29 3.33 9.98
C ALA A 46 8.77 3.57 9.99
N ILE A 47 7.97 2.50 9.83
CA ILE A 47 6.50 2.56 9.74
C ILE A 47 5.87 3.29 10.94
N THR A 48 6.51 3.19 12.11
CA THR A 48 6.16 3.94 13.34
C THR A 48 6.17 5.46 13.17
N ASN A 49 7.08 6.00 12.35
CA ASN A 49 7.19 7.44 12.12
C ASN A 49 6.25 7.94 11.02
N ILE A 50 5.77 7.07 10.12
CA ILE A 50 5.01 7.49 8.94
C ILE A 50 3.71 8.22 9.33
N HIS A 51 3.05 7.83 10.43
CA HIS A 51 1.90 8.57 10.96
C HIS A 51 2.24 10.02 11.34
N GLY A 52 3.41 10.24 11.95
CA GLY A 52 3.89 11.57 12.33
C GLY A 52 4.39 12.41 11.17
N VAL A 53 4.99 11.80 10.14
CA VAL A 53 5.49 12.53 8.96
C VAL A 53 4.38 12.83 7.96
N CYS A 54 3.44 11.91 7.76
CA CYS A 54 2.37 12.06 6.76
C CYS A 54 1.06 12.60 7.35
N GLY A 55 1.03 12.97 8.63
CA GLY A 55 -0.14 13.53 9.31
C GLY A 55 -1.36 12.64 9.13
N LEU A 56 -1.19 11.32 9.34
CA LEU A 56 -2.23 10.33 9.09
C LEU A 56 -3.33 10.40 10.16
#